data_AF-A0A7Y0ZNG3-F1
#
_entry.id   AF-A0A7Y0ZNG3-F1
#
_cell.length_a   1.000
_cell.length_b   1.000
_cell.length_c   1.000
_cell.angle_alpha   90.00
_cell.angle_beta   90.00
_cell.angle_gamma   90.00
#
_symmetry.space_group_name_H-M   'P 1'
#
loop_
_entity.id
_entity.type
_entity.pdbx_description
1 polymer ?
#
loop_
_entity_poly.entity_id
_entity_poly.type
_entity_poly.pdbx_seq_one_letter_code
_entity_poly.pdbx_strand_id
1 'polypeptide(L)' 'MAGYSEYKEADLDLEVPVMLSLRELRVIELLIGGDTFATGSDWELVAERAQDKLADIICERRIVAERNLSK' A
#
# COMPACT_ATOMS: atom_id res chain seq x y z
N MET A 1 -0.78 14.51 12.88
CA MET A 1 -0.51 13.20 12.26
C MET A 1 -0.81 12.16 13.32
N ALA A 2 -1.97 11.50 13.22
CA ALA A 2 -2.36 10.45 14.16
C ALA A 2 -1.36 9.29 14.08
N GLY A 3 -0.82 8.88 15.23
CA GLY A 3 0.06 7.71 15.33
C GLY A 3 -0.76 6.42 15.40
N TYR A 4 -0.18 5.29 14.98
CA TYR A 4 -0.86 3.99 15.01
C TYR A 4 -1.38 3.56 16.41
N SER A 5 -0.93 4.22 17.48
CA SER A 5 -1.43 4.06 18.86
C SER A 5 -2.86 4.58 19.08
N GLU A 6 -3.45 5.30 18.13
CA GLU A 6 -4.80 5.88 18.23
C GLU A 6 -5.90 4.95 17.67
N TYR A 7 -5.53 3.84 17.02
CA TYR A 7 -6.46 2.87 16.46
C TYR A 7 -6.78 1.76 17.47
N LYS A 8 -8.03 1.24 17.46
CA LYS A 8 -8.35 0.02 18.23
C LYS A 8 -7.76 -1.18 17.49
N GLU A 9 -7.45 -2.26 18.21
CA GLU A 9 -6.90 -3.48 17.59
C GLU A 9 -7.75 -3.99 16.41
N ALA A 10 -9.09 -3.96 16.55
CA ALA A 10 -10.00 -4.37 15.49
C ALA A 10 -9.91 -3.51 14.21
N ASP A 11 -9.46 -2.25 14.31
CA ASP A 11 -9.27 -1.38 13.15
C ASP A 11 -7.94 -1.67 12.43
N LEU A 12 -6.96 -2.26 13.13
CA LEU A 12 -5.68 -2.67 12.56
C LEU A 12 -5.81 -3.94 11.70
N ASP A 13 -6.81 -4.78 11.97
CA ASP A 13 -7.08 -6.03 11.24
C ASP A 13 -7.97 -5.83 9.99
N LEU A 14 -8.34 -4.58 9.65
CA LEU A 14 -9.15 -4.30 8.48
C LEU A 14 -8.36 -4.55 7.19
N GLU A 15 -8.86 -5.44 6.34
CA GLU A 15 -8.28 -5.72 5.04
C GLU A 15 -8.28 -4.47 4.12
N VAL A 16 -7.16 -4.24 3.45
CA VAL A 16 -6.99 -3.16 2.46
C VAL A 16 -6.96 -3.79 1.06
N PRO A 17 -8.09 -3.81 0.32
CA PRO A 17 -8.12 -4.40 -1.01
C PRO A 17 -7.40 -3.47 -2.01
N VAL A 18 -6.37 -4.00 -2.66
CA VAL A 18 -5.57 -3.28 -3.66
C VAL A 18 -5.72 -3.98 -5.01
N MET A 19 -6.19 -3.23 -6.02
CA MET A 19 -6.32 -3.75 -7.37
C MET A 19 -5.02 -3.53 -8.14
N LEU A 20 -4.22 -4.59 -8.25
CA LEU A 20 -2.99 -4.62 -9.04
C LEU A 20 -3.20 -5.43 -10.32
N SER A 21 -2.55 -5.02 -11.41
CA SER A 21 -2.36 -5.90 -12.55
C SER A 21 -1.40 -7.04 -12.20
N LEU A 22 -1.41 -8.14 -12.98
CA LEU A 22 -0.48 -9.26 -12.76
C LEU A 22 0.99 -8.84 -12.76
N ARG A 23 1.35 -7.85 -13.58
CA ARG A 23 2.72 -7.35 -13.65
C ARG A 23 3.08 -6.56 -12.39
N GLU A 24 2.19 -5.70 -11.92
CA GLU A 24 2.38 -4.94 -10.68
C GLU A 24 2.43 -5.88 -9.47
N LEU A 25 1.55 -6.89 -9.40
CA LEU A 25 1.58 -7.91 -8.36
C LEU A 25 2.93 -8.62 -8.33
N ARG A 26 3.42 -9.06 -9.50
CA ARG A 26 4.72 -9.74 -9.60
C ARG A 26 5.87 -8.86 -9.12
N VAL A 27 5.82 -7.57 -9.41
CA VAL A 27 6.84 -6.62 -8.95
C VAL A 27 6.83 -6.47 -7.44
N ILE A 28 5.65 -6.33 -6.83
CA ILE A 28 5.54 -6.27 -5.37
C ILE A 28 6.04 -7.56 -4.72
N GLU A 29 5.74 -8.73 -5.26
CA GLU A 29 6.28 -10.01 -4.76
C GLU A 29 7.82 -10.03 -4.76
N LEU A 30 8.44 -9.57 -5.86
CA LEU A 30 9.90 -9.52 -5.99
C LEU A 30 10.51 -8.52 -4.99
N LEU A 31 9.92 -7.33 -4.85
CA LEU A 31 10.36 -6.34 -3.87
C LEU A 31 10.27 -6.85 -2.43
N ILE A 32 9.19 -7.57 -2.08
CA ILE A 32 9.05 -8.23 -0.77
C ILE A 32 10.14 -9.30 -0.58
N GLY A 33 10.53 -9.98 -1.66
CA GLY A 33 11.64 -10.92 -1.69
C GLY A 33 13.03 -10.30 -1.56
N GLY A 34 13.14 -8.97 -1.60
CA GLY A 34 14.41 -8.23 -1.52
C GLY A 34 15.08 -8.02 -2.87
N ASP A 35 14.41 -8.32 -3.98
CA ASP A 35 14.92 -8.02 -5.32
C ASP A 35 14.98 -6.50 -5.57
N THR A 36 15.94 -6.09 -6.39
CA THR A 36 16.08 -4.70 -6.86
C THR A 36 16.02 -4.66 -8.38
N PHE A 37 15.52 -3.55 -8.92
CA PHE A 37 15.45 -3.33 -10.35
C PHE A 37 16.53 -2.35 -10.80
N ALA A 38 17.01 -2.51 -12.03
CA ALA A 38 17.95 -1.57 -12.61
C ALA A 38 17.28 -0.21 -12.85
N THR A 39 17.99 0.88 -12.58
CA THR A 39 17.50 2.23 -12.82
C THR A 39 17.23 2.46 -14.31
N GLY A 40 16.08 3.07 -14.61
CA GLY A 40 15.54 3.29 -15.95
C GLY A 40 14.89 2.07 -16.59
N SER A 41 14.77 0.94 -15.88
CA SER A 41 14.12 -0.25 -16.43
C SER A 41 12.60 -0.15 -16.39
N ASP A 42 11.92 -0.84 -17.31
CA ASP A 42 10.47 -0.98 -17.28
C ASP A 42 9.96 -1.55 -15.95
N TRP A 43 10.77 -2.39 -15.31
CA TRP A 43 10.44 -2.99 -14.01
C TRP A 43 10.50 -1.98 -12.86
N GLU A 44 11.44 -1.04 -12.89
CA GLU A 44 11.48 0.08 -11.93
C GLU A 44 10.23 0.96 -12.10
N LEU A 45 9.86 1.32 -13.33
CA LEU A 45 8.65 2.11 -13.56
C LEU A 45 7.37 1.40 -13.11
N VAL A 46 7.28 0.08 -13.32
CA VAL A 46 6.14 -0.70 -12.82
C VAL A 46 6.15 -0.78 -11.29
N ALA A 47 7.32 -0.86 -10.66
CA ALA A 47 7.47 -0.83 -9.21
C ALA A 47 6.95 0.46 -8.61
N GLU A 48 7.40 1.60 -9.14
CA GLU A 48 6.94 2.92 -8.72
C GLU A 48 5.41 3.02 -8.81
N ARG A 49 4.85 2.67 -9.97
CA ARG A 49 3.38 2.71 -10.17
C ARG A 49 2.61 1.79 -9.23
N ALA A 50 3.14 0.60 -8.94
CA ALA A 50 2.51 -0.33 -8.02
C ALA A 50 2.56 0.18 -6.57
N GLN A 51 3.69 0.76 -6.16
CA GLN A 51 3.86 1.36 -4.83
C GLN A 51 2.98 2.61 -4.65
N ASP A 52 2.85 3.45 -5.66
CA ASP A 52 1.95 4.61 -5.64
C ASP A 52 0.50 4.18 -5.43
N LYS A 53 0.03 3.17 -6.17
CA LYS A 53 -1.32 2.62 -5.99
C LYS A 53 -1.55 2.06 -4.58
N LEU A 54 -0.55 1.38 -4.02
CA LEU A 54 -0.60 0.88 -2.65
C LEU A 54 -0.72 2.04 -1.67
N ALA A 55 0.13 3.07 -1.82
CA ALA A 55 0.15 4.23 -0.95
C ALA A 55 -1.18 5.00 -0.99
N ASP A 56 -1.74 5.22 -2.18
CA ASP A 56 -3.02 5.92 -2.36
C ASP A 56 -4.16 5.19 -1.64
N ILE A 57 -4.30 3.88 -1.85
CA ILE A 57 -5.37 3.09 -1.24
C ILE A 57 -5.21 3.03 0.29
N ILE A 58 -3.97 2.88 0.79
CA ILE A 58 -3.69 2.93 2.22
C ILE A 58 -4.10 4.29 2.81
N CYS A 59 -3.73 5.39 2.14
CA CYS A 59 -4.08 6.74 2.57
C CYS A 59 -5.59 6.97 2.57
N GLU A 60 -6.30 6.60 1.50
CA GLU A 60 -7.75 6.74 1.42
C GLU A 60 -8.46 5.97 2.55
N ARG A 61 -8.06 4.72 2.80
CA ARG A 61 -8.64 3.90 3.87
C ARG A 61 -8.31 4.43 5.25
N ARG A 62 -7.09 4.91 5.45
CA ARG A 62 -6.71 5.59 6.69
C ARG A 62 -7.63 6.78 6.97
N ILE A 63 -7.89 7.63 5.97
CA ILE A 63 -8.80 8.77 6.11
C ILE A 63 -10.23 8.30 6.45
N VAL A 64 -10.71 7.23 5.81
CA VAL A 64 -12.03 6.65 6.12
C VAL A 64 -12.08 6.12 7.56
N ALA A 65 -11.05 5.41 8.01
CA ALA A 65 -10.96 4.91 9.39
C ALA A 65 -10.91 6.05 10.41
N GLU A 66 -10.07 7.07 10.18
CA GLU A 66 -10.00 8.27 11.03
C GLU A 66 -11.36 8.98 11.14
N ARG A 67 -12.11 9.08 10.04
CA ARG A 67 -13.48 9.64 10.03
C ARG A 67 -14.48 8.81 10.84
N ASN A 68 -14.34 7.48 10.85
CA ASN A 68 -15.21 6.60 11.61
C ASN A 68 -14.87 6.56 13.10
N LEU A 69 -13.61 6.76 13.46
CA LEU A 69 -13.13 6.86 14.85
C LEU A 69 -13.46 8.20 15.51
N SER A 70 -13.61 9.27 14.72
CA SER A 70 -13.98 10.60 15.20
C SER A 70 -15.49 10.77 15.50
N LYS A 71 -16.29 9.70 15.36
CA LYS A 71 -17.72 9.65 15.67
C LYS A 71 -17.98 8.83 16.92
#